data_AF-A0A562C5T2-F1
#
_entry.id   AF-A0A562C5T2-F1
#
_cell.length_a   1.000
_cell.length_b   1.000
_cell.length_c   1.000
_cell.angle_alpha   90.00
_cell.angle_beta   90.00
_cell.angle_gamma   90.00
#
_symmetry.space_group_name_H-M   'P 1'
#
loop_
_entity.id
_entity.type
_entity.pdbx_description
1 polymer ?
#
loop_
_entity_poly.entity_id
_entity_poly.type
_entity_poly.pdbx_seq_one_letter_code
_entity_poly.pdbx_strand_id
1 'polypeptide(L)'
;MDARGGADEGVRQRLPLWDAFSALFLDHEPGEATFRDLARAVRASGVAIEQAEAILWNGVFPVLGWNLRSVAGEWAGWPRTCGRAAARRAGPVAARSRARSGAAGTGCARTCTRWTGAALRCKASTESGGTGMDGLTGGCLCGGVRYATRGEGINHRICHCRLCQKAIGAAFNARVLARIDDVAIEGECAWFHSSADLERGFCPRCGCTLFSRRASAGVMGLTAGSLDDPSRFRPDMHIWVSSRQPWVVIADGLPQHPGAPPSRGY
;
A
#
# COMPACT_ATOMS: atom_id res chain seq x y z
N MET A 1 -2.21 -39.39 -32.22
CA MET A 1 -2.70 -38.02 -31.92
C MET A 1 -1.86 -37.47 -30.77
N ASP A 2 -1.03 -36.48 -31.05
CA ASP A 2 0.07 -36.07 -30.19
C ASP A 2 -0.41 -35.14 -29.06
N ALA A 3 -0.22 -35.53 -27.79
CA ALA A 3 -0.67 -34.80 -26.60
C ALA A 3 -0.10 -33.37 -26.50
N ARG A 4 0.96 -33.08 -27.28
CA ARG A 4 1.57 -31.74 -27.39
C ARG A 4 0.67 -30.75 -28.15
N GLY A 5 -0.11 -31.21 -29.13
CA GLY A 5 -1.01 -30.35 -29.91
C GLY A 5 -2.18 -29.81 -29.10
N GLY A 6 -2.76 -30.64 -28.22
CA GLY A 6 -3.85 -30.22 -27.33
C GLY A 6 -3.41 -29.28 -26.20
N ALA A 7 -2.16 -29.41 -25.73
CA ALA A 7 -1.59 -28.50 -24.74
C ALA A 7 -1.31 -27.11 -25.32
N ASP A 8 -0.88 -27.02 -26.59
CA ASP A 8 -0.63 -25.75 -27.27
C ASP A 8 -1.94 -24.99 -27.57
N GLU A 9 -2.99 -25.71 -27.97
CA GLU A 9 -4.32 -25.14 -28.22
C GLU A 9 -4.94 -24.54 -26.94
N GLY A 10 -4.86 -25.28 -25.83
CA GLY A 10 -5.34 -24.78 -24.53
C GLY A 10 -4.54 -23.59 -23.99
N VAL A 11 -3.29 -23.40 -24.41
CA VAL A 11 -2.50 -22.20 -24.08
C VAL A 11 -2.93 -21.02 -24.96
N ARG A 12 -3.10 -21.23 -26.26
CA ARG A 12 -3.59 -20.21 -27.21
C ARG A 12 -4.95 -19.65 -26.83
N GLN A 13 -5.87 -20.49 -26.36
CA GLN A 13 -7.18 -20.05 -25.90
C GLN A 13 -7.13 -19.15 -24.65
N ARG A 14 -6.13 -19.34 -23.77
CA ARG A 14 -6.03 -18.61 -22.49
C ARG A 14 -5.13 -17.38 -22.55
N LEU A 15 -4.24 -17.30 -23.53
CA LEU A 15 -3.29 -16.20 -23.71
C LEU A 15 -3.94 -14.80 -23.68
N PRO A 16 -5.08 -14.55 -24.38
CA PRO A 16 -5.74 -13.24 -24.32
C PRO A 16 -6.25 -12.88 -22.92
N LEU A 17 -6.72 -13.88 -22.15
CA LEU A 17 -7.14 -13.67 -20.77
C LEU A 17 -5.95 -13.43 -19.85
N TRP A 18 -4.82 -14.12 -20.08
CA TRP A 18 -3.60 -13.90 -19.31
C TRP A 18 -3.06 -12.49 -19.51
N ASP A 19 -3.07 -11.99 -20.75
CA ASP A 19 -2.65 -10.64 -21.09
C ASP A 19 -3.56 -9.61 -20.41
N ALA A 20 -4.89 -9.74 -20.57
CA ALA A 20 -5.84 -8.84 -19.95
C ALA A 20 -5.74 -8.84 -18.41
N PHE A 21 -5.69 -10.01 -17.78
CA PHE A 21 -5.57 -10.12 -16.32
C PHE A 21 -4.23 -9.61 -15.79
N SER A 22 -3.16 -9.59 -16.61
CA SER A 22 -1.87 -9.06 -16.18
C SER A 22 -1.95 -7.57 -15.82
N ALA A 23 -2.86 -6.82 -16.44
CA ALA A 23 -3.07 -5.39 -16.16
C ALA A 23 -3.42 -5.11 -14.69
N LEU A 24 -4.09 -6.05 -14.01
CA LEU A 24 -4.41 -5.95 -12.57
C LEU A 24 -3.17 -5.97 -11.66
N PHE A 25 -2.02 -6.38 -12.19
CA PHE A 25 -0.77 -6.55 -11.44
C PHE A 25 0.36 -5.62 -11.94
N LEU A 26 0.10 -4.84 -12.99
CA LEU A 26 1.04 -3.89 -13.57
C LEU A 26 0.68 -2.44 -13.27
N ASP A 27 -0.59 -2.18 -12.91
CA ASP A 27 -1.04 -0.90 -12.41
C ASP A 27 -1.33 -0.96 -10.90
N HIS A 28 -0.93 0.09 -10.18
CA HIS A 28 -1.21 0.30 -8.78
C HIS A 28 -2.67 0.76 -8.51
N GLU A 29 -3.36 1.31 -9.51
CA GLU A 29 -4.73 1.81 -9.39
C GLU A 29 -5.58 1.41 -10.61
N PRO A 30 -6.03 0.14 -10.72
CA PRO A 30 -6.90 -0.27 -11.82
C PRO A 30 -8.21 0.52 -11.81
N GLY A 31 -8.44 1.29 -12.87
CA GLY A 31 -9.63 2.13 -13.04
C GLY A 31 -10.76 1.48 -13.84
N GLU A 32 -11.83 2.23 -14.07
CA GLU A 32 -13.01 1.78 -14.82
C GLU A 32 -12.66 1.26 -16.23
N ALA A 33 -11.69 1.91 -16.90
CA ALA A 33 -11.20 1.48 -18.20
C ALA A 33 -10.58 0.07 -18.14
N THR A 34 -9.74 -0.20 -17.14
CA THR A 34 -9.14 -1.53 -16.89
C THR A 34 -10.21 -2.59 -16.69
N PHE A 35 -11.23 -2.32 -15.86
CA PHE A 35 -12.33 -3.27 -15.66
C PHE A 35 -13.17 -3.50 -16.91
N ARG A 36 -13.38 -2.46 -17.73
CA ARG A 36 -14.10 -2.56 -19.01
C ARG A 36 -13.35 -3.43 -20.01
N ASP A 37 -12.04 -3.28 -20.09
CA ASP A 37 -11.19 -4.05 -20.99
C ASP A 37 -11.09 -5.51 -20.55
N LEU A 38 -10.99 -5.77 -19.25
CA LEU A 38 -11.11 -7.11 -18.66
C LEU A 38 -12.44 -7.77 -19.02
N ALA A 39 -13.56 -7.06 -18.82
CA ALA A 39 -14.88 -7.57 -19.15
C ALA A 39 -15.01 -7.88 -20.66
N ARG A 40 -14.42 -7.05 -21.53
CA ARG A 40 -14.38 -7.29 -22.99
C ARG A 40 -13.57 -8.55 -23.31
N ALA A 41 -12.41 -8.72 -22.69
CA ALA A 41 -11.55 -9.89 -22.91
C ALA A 41 -12.23 -11.20 -22.45
N VAL A 42 -12.88 -11.19 -21.29
CA VAL A 42 -13.65 -12.34 -20.80
C VAL A 42 -14.78 -12.70 -21.77
N ARG A 43 -15.58 -11.71 -22.21
CA ARG A 43 -16.65 -11.96 -23.18
C ARG A 43 -16.13 -12.50 -24.52
N ALA A 44 -15.06 -11.91 -25.05
CA ALA A 44 -14.49 -12.32 -26.34
C ALA A 44 -13.88 -13.73 -26.31
N SER A 45 -13.39 -14.17 -25.14
CA SER A 45 -12.81 -15.51 -24.98
C SER A 45 -13.84 -16.66 -25.02
N GLY A 46 -15.13 -16.35 -24.81
CA GLY A 46 -16.20 -17.35 -24.74
C GLY A 46 -16.12 -18.31 -23.55
N VAL A 47 -15.22 -18.09 -22.58
CA VAL A 47 -15.13 -18.92 -21.37
C VAL A 47 -16.16 -18.50 -20.33
N ALA A 48 -16.62 -19.46 -19.52
CA ALA A 48 -17.48 -19.17 -18.37
C ALA A 48 -16.73 -18.32 -17.32
N ILE A 49 -17.46 -17.52 -16.54
CA ILE A 49 -16.87 -16.61 -15.55
C ILE A 49 -16.05 -17.39 -14.51
N GLU A 50 -16.54 -18.56 -14.10
CA GLU A 50 -15.87 -19.45 -13.14
C GLU A 50 -14.52 -19.93 -13.69
N GLN A 51 -14.47 -20.18 -15.00
CA GLN A 51 -13.23 -20.56 -15.68
C GLN A 51 -12.28 -19.38 -15.83
N ALA A 52 -12.79 -18.18 -16.11
CA ALA A 52 -12.00 -16.96 -16.15
C ALA A 52 -11.38 -16.64 -14.77
N GLU A 53 -12.16 -16.79 -13.69
CA GLU A 53 -11.70 -16.65 -12.31
C GLU A 53 -10.62 -17.69 -11.98
N ALA A 54 -10.82 -18.95 -12.38
CA ALA A 54 -9.81 -19.99 -12.21
C ALA A 54 -8.50 -19.67 -12.97
N ILE A 55 -8.59 -19.07 -14.15
CA ILE A 55 -7.44 -18.62 -14.93
C ILE A 55 -6.70 -17.48 -14.22
N LEU A 56 -7.42 -16.49 -13.70
CA LEU A 56 -6.86 -15.39 -12.92
C LEU A 56 -6.10 -15.92 -11.69
N TRP A 57 -6.76 -16.69 -10.83
CA TRP A 57 -6.19 -17.08 -9.54
C TRP A 57 -5.18 -18.23 -9.62
N ASN A 58 -5.33 -19.16 -10.55
CA ASN A 58 -4.44 -20.33 -10.65
C ASN A 58 -3.39 -20.21 -11.76
N GLY A 59 -3.57 -19.29 -12.71
CA GLY A 59 -2.65 -19.04 -13.82
C GLY A 59 -1.84 -17.76 -13.64
N VAL A 60 -2.54 -16.62 -13.53
CA VAL A 60 -1.92 -15.29 -13.58
C VAL A 60 -1.37 -14.86 -12.21
N PHE A 61 -2.18 -14.94 -11.16
CA PHE A 61 -1.82 -14.51 -9.80
C PHE A 61 -0.54 -15.17 -9.25
N PRO A 62 -0.28 -16.48 -9.43
CA PRO A 62 0.95 -17.09 -8.91
C PRO A 62 2.23 -16.58 -9.56
N VAL A 63 2.12 -15.96 -10.74
CA VAL A 63 3.24 -15.41 -11.50
C VAL A 63 3.41 -13.92 -11.20
N LEU A 64 2.31 -13.17 -11.19
CA LEU A 64 2.33 -11.71 -11.11
C LEU A 64 1.97 -11.15 -9.74
N GLY A 65 1.47 -11.97 -8.81
CA GLY A 65 1.08 -11.53 -7.47
C GLY A 65 2.23 -10.97 -6.63
N TRP A 66 3.48 -11.20 -7.03
CA TRP A 66 4.65 -10.56 -6.44
C TRP A 66 4.79 -9.09 -6.84
N ASN A 67 4.28 -8.67 -8.01
CA ASN A 67 4.32 -7.27 -8.44
C ASN A 67 3.56 -6.36 -7.47
N LEU A 68 2.48 -6.86 -6.85
CA LEU A 68 1.75 -6.16 -5.78
C LEU A 68 2.59 -5.90 -4.52
N ARG A 69 3.76 -6.52 -4.40
CA ARG A 69 4.69 -6.36 -3.28
C ARG A 69 6.01 -5.68 -3.68
N SER A 70 6.19 -5.39 -4.97
CA SER A 70 7.40 -4.76 -5.51
C SER A 70 7.16 -3.28 -5.79
N VAL A 71 8.04 -2.42 -5.29
CA VAL A 71 7.94 -0.96 -5.46
C VAL A 71 8.25 -0.53 -6.90
N ALA A 72 8.84 -1.40 -7.72
CA ALA A 72 9.37 -1.04 -9.04
C ALA A 72 8.55 -1.55 -10.23
N GLY A 73 7.50 -2.38 -10.04
CA GLY A 73 6.67 -2.86 -11.15
C GLY A 73 7.40 -3.57 -12.31
N GLU A 74 8.70 -3.85 -12.20
CA GLU A 74 9.48 -4.41 -13.31
C GLU A 74 9.04 -5.84 -13.61
N TRP A 75 8.22 -5.96 -14.64
CA TRP A 75 7.87 -7.23 -15.26
C TRP A 75 9.08 -7.75 -16.06
N ALA A 76 9.73 -8.80 -15.57
CA ALA A 76 10.89 -9.43 -16.23
C ALA A 76 10.51 -10.30 -17.45
N GLY A 77 9.26 -10.24 -17.92
CA GLY A 77 8.76 -11.10 -18.98
C GLY A 77 8.51 -12.54 -18.56
N TRP A 78 7.87 -13.31 -19.45
CA TRP A 78 7.76 -14.75 -19.30
C TRP A 78 9.11 -15.41 -19.64
N PRO A 79 9.72 -16.22 -18.76
CA PRO A 79 10.78 -17.12 -19.16
C PRO A 79 10.28 -18.01 -20.31
N ARG A 80 11.10 -18.22 -21.36
CA ARG A 80 10.75 -19.05 -22.54
C ARG A 80 10.33 -20.50 -22.18
N THR A 81 10.50 -20.90 -20.91
CA THR A 81 10.15 -22.21 -20.36
C THR A 81 8.73 -22.30 -19.78
N CYS A 82 7.97 -21.19 -19.66
CA CYS A 82 6.64 -21.20 -19.04
C CYS A 82 5.60 -22.11 -19.73
N GLY A 83 5.74 -22.34 -21.04
CA GLY A 83 4.89 -23.31 -21.76
C GLY A 83 4.96 -24.74 -21.20
N ARG A 84 6.08 -25.12 -20.55
CA ARG A 84 6.25 -26.46 -19.97
C ARG A 84 5.67 -26.61 -18.55
N ALA A 85 5.53 -25.51 -17.80
CA ALA A 85 4.94 -25.54 -16.46
C ALA A 85 3.41 -25.63 -16.52
N ALA A 86 2.77 -24.93 -17.47
CA ALA A 86 1.34 -25.01 -17.71
C ALA A 86 0.90 -26.40 -18.23
N ALA A 87 1.70 -27.03 -19.09
CA ALA A 87 1.41 -28.37 -19.61
C ALA A 87 1.43 -29.47 -18.54
N ARG A 88 2.19 -29.31 -17.44
CA ARG A 88 2.25 -30.29 -16.34
C ARG A 88 1.05 -30.26 -15.40
N ARG A 89 0.23 -29.19 -15.43
CA ARG A 89 -0.97 -29.04 -14.59
C ARG A 89 -2.28 -29.39 -15.31
N ALA A 90 -2.22 -29.82 -16.57
CA ALA A 90 -3.38 -30.18 -17.40
C ALA A 90 -3.88 -31.63 -17.19
N GLY A 91 -3.68 -32.21 -16.00
CA GLY A 91 -4.27 -33.52 -15.64
C GLY A 91 -5.64 -33.34 -14.97
N PRO A 92 -6.58 -34.30 -15.11
CA PRO A 92 -7.88 -34.21 -14.45
C PRO A 92 -7.71 -34.16 -12.93
N VAL A 93 -8.38 -33.21 -12.29
CA VAL A 93 -8.36 -33.01 -10.83
C VAL A 93 -9.07 -34.19 -10.18
N ALA A 94 -8.31 -35.22 -9.78
CA ALA A 94 -8.84 -36.28 -8.94
C ALA A 94 -9.14 -35.69 -7.55
N ALA A 95 -10.42 -35.68 -7.18
CA ALA A 95 -10.90 -35.32 -5.86
C ALA A 95 -10.22 -36.21 -4.81
N ARG A 96 -9.36 -35.62 -3.96
CA ARG A 96 -8.76 -36.36 -2.84
C ARG A 96 -9.64 -36.21 -1.60
N SER A 97 -10.27 -37.33 -1.27
CA SER A 97 -10.94 -37.60 0.01
C SER A 97 -9.96 -37.48 1.18
N ARG A 98 -10.47 -37.00 2.32
CA ARG A 98 -9.72 -36.86 3.57
C ARG A 98 -9.64 -38.21 4.28
N ALA A 99 -8.43 -38.64 4.65
CA ALA A 99 -8.22 -39.61 5.71
C ALA A 99 -7.19 -39.05 6.71
N ARG A 100 -7.58 -39.03 7.99
CA ARG A 100 -6.71 -38.76 9.15
C ARG A 100 -6.03 -40.07 9.57
N SER A 101 -4.77 -39.99 10.01
CA SER A 101 -4.26 -40.44 11.33
C SER A 101 -2.80 -40.88 11.24
N GLY A 102 -2.03 -40.64 12.32
CA GLY A 102 -0.82 -41.41 12.64
C GLY A 102 0.44 -40.57 12.78
N ALA A 103 0.93 -40.44 14.01
CA ALA A 103 2.07 -39.62 14.42
C ALA A 103 3.42 -40.36 14.32
N ALA A 104 4.49 -39.56 14.23
CA ALA A 104 5.77 -39.63 14.98
C ALA A 104 7.01 -39.45 14.09
N GLY A 105 7.95 -38.62 14.55
CA GLY A 105 9.34 -38.63 14.08
C GLY A 105 9.81 -37.35 13.40
N THR A 106 10.28 -36.41 14.22
CA THR A 106 11.48 -35.56 14.04
C THR A 106 11.72 -34.87 12.68
N GLY A 107 11.81 -33.54 12.75
CA GLY A 107 12.67 -32.77 11.85
C GLY A 107 11.94 -31.73 11.02
N CYS A 108 12.16 -30.48 11.40
CA CYS A 108 11.97 -29.29 10.56
C CYS A 108 10.57 -29.12 9.95
N ALA A 109 9.68 -28.52 10.74
CA ALA A 109 8.39 -28.01 10.30
C ALA A 109 8.24 -26.63 10.96
N ARG A 110 7.75 -25.56 10.33
CA ARG A 110 7.28 -25.36 8.96
C ARG A 110 6.89 -23.86 8.88
N THR A 111 7.06 -23.26 7.70
CA THR A 111 6.08 -22.41 6.99
C THR A 111 5.12 -21.56 7.84
N CYS A 112 5.13 -20.23 7.72
CA CYS A 112 4.60 -19.54 6.54
C CYS A 112 3.33 -20.21 5.97
N THR A 113 2.24 -20.17 6.73
CA THR A 113 0.89 -20.26 6.16
C THR A 113 -0.12 -19.56 7.05
N ARG A 114 -0.97 -18.75 6.39
CA ARG A 114 -2.30 -18.29 6.81
C ARG A 114 -2.39 -17.33 7.99
N TRP A 115 -2.72 -16.07 7.67
CA TRP A 115 -3.87 -15.43 8.32
C TRP A 115 -4.99 -15.33 7.28
N THR A 116 -5.81 -16.38 7.26
CA THR A 116 -7.18 -16.34 6.74
C THR A 116 -8.00 -15.42 7.65
N GLY A 117 -8.91 -14.65 7.06
CA GLY A 117 -9.89 -13.85 7.78
C GLY A 117 -10.54 -14.64 8.92
N ALA A 118 -10.37 -14.13 10.13
CA ALA A 118 -11.25 -14.43 11.23
C ALA A 118 -12.13 -13.20 11.39
N ALA A 119 -13.42 -13.36 11.17
CA ALA A 119 -14.44 -12.45 11.64
C ALA A 119 -14.18 -12.20 13.14
N LEU A 120 -13.64 -11.03 13.47
CA LEU A 120 -13.65 -10.52 14.81
C LEU A 120 -15.12 -10.19 15.10
N ARG A 121 -15.79 -11.13 15.77
CA ARG A 121 -17.00 -10.85 16.53
C ARG A 121 -16.69 -9.65 17.40
N CYS A 122 -17.34 -8.54 17.08
CA CYS A 122 -17.44 -7.37 17.93
C CYS A 122 -18.11 -7.84 19.23
N LYS A 123 -17.31 -8.13 20.26
CA LYS A 123 -17.82 -8.15 21.62
C LYS A 123 -17.98 -6.69 22.00
N ALA A 124 -19.20 -6.19 21.88
CA ALA A 124 -19.62 -4.98 22.57
C ALA A 124 -19.43 -5.22 24.07
N SER A 125 -18.30 -4.77 24.62
CA SER A 125 -18.19 -4.46 26.03
C SER A 125 -18.67 -3.02 26.19
N THR A 126 -19.93 -2.90 26.58
CA THR A 126 -20.48 -1.70 27.20
C THR A 126 -19.70 -1.42 28.47
N GLU A 127 -18.83 -0.42 28.46
CA GLU A 127 -18.56 0.45 29.61
C GLU A 127 -17.87 1.73 29.12
N SER A 128 -18.49 2.83 29.50
CA SER A 128 -18.41 4.15 28.90
C SER A 128 -17.33 5.02 29.55
N GLY A 129 -16.37 5.45 28.72
CA GLY A 129 -15.39 6.49 29.00
C GLY A 129 -14.62 6.87 27.73
N GLY A 130 -15.31 6.94 26.59
CA GLY A 130 -14.70 7.11 25.28
C GLY A 130 -14.27 8.54 25.02
N THR A 131 -12.97 8.79 25.03
CA THR A 131 -12.41 9.84 24.16
C THR A 131 -12.00 9.19 22.86
N GLY A 132 -12.90 9.19 21.87
CA GLY A 132 -12.69 8.59 20.56
C GLY A 132 -11.58 9.29 19.75
N MET A 133 -10.86 8.50 18.96
CA MET A 133 -9.89 8.98 17.97
C MET A 133 -10.63 9.44 16.70
N ASP A 134 -11.50 10.43 16.83
CA ASP A 134 -12.42 10.89 15.76
C ASP A 134 -11.75 11.90 14.78
N GLY A 135 -10.42 11.99 14.80
CA GLY A 135 -9.64 12.92 14.00
C GLY A 135 -9.29 12.40 12.61
N LEU A 136 -8.05 12.66 12.20
CA LEU A 136 -7.47 12.22 10.94
C LEU A 136 -6.99 10.77 11.07
N THR A 137 -7.13 10.00 10.00
CA THR A 137 -6.56 8.65 9.90
C THR A 137 -5.63 8.57 8.69
N GLY A 138 -4.67 7.66 8.76
CA GLY A 138 -3.74 7.45 7.67
C GLY A 138 -2.82 6.27 7.91
N GLY A 139 -1.87 6.09 7.01
CA GLY A 139 -0.90 5.02 7.10
C GLY A 139 0.06 4.97 5.92
N CYS A 140 0.96 4.00 5.96
CA CYS A 140 1.90 3.79 4.86
C CYS A 140 1.25 3.09 3.67
N LEU A 141 1.91 3.20 2.51
CA LEU A 141 1.51 2.58 1.25
C LEU A 141 1.18 1.08 1.38
N CYS A 142 1.96 0.32 2.14
CA CYS A 142 1.74 -1.12 2.29
C CYS A 142 0.74 -1.50 3.40
N GLY A 143 0.11 -0.52 4.06
CA GLY A 143 -0.84 -0.72 5.17
C GLY A 143 -0.23 -1.30 6.46
N GLY A 144 1.09 -1.47 6.53
CA GLY A 144 1.78 -2.07 7.68
C GLY A 144 1.95 -1.14 8.88
N VAL A 145 1.80 0.17 8.67
CA VAL A 145 1.74 1.19 9.70
C VAL A 145 0.46 1.98 9.47
N ARG A 146 -0.31 2.15 10.54
CA ARG A 146 -1.56 2.90 10.58
C ARG A 146 -1.49 3.91 11.72
N TYR A 147 -2.19 5.02 11.58
CA TYR A 147 -2.31 6.00 12.65
C TYR A 147 -3.69 6.64 12.65
N ALA A 148 -4.06 7.14 13.82
CA ALA A 148 -5.23 7.98 14.03
C ALA A 148 -4.84 9.16 14.91
N THR A 149 -5.54 10.28 14.78
CA THR A 149 -5.38 11.46 15.64
C THR A 149 -6.63 11.76 16.45
N ARG A 150 -6.45 12.48 17.56
CA ARG A 150 -7.53 13.20 18.24
C ARG A 150 -7.68 14.58 17.57
N GLY A 151 -8.82 14.80 16.91
CA GLY A 151 -9.10 16.05 16.18
C GLY A 151 -8.24 16.25 14.93
N GLU A 152 -8.31 17.45 14.35
CA GLU A 152 -7.64 17.81 13.07
C GLU A 152 -6.14 18.12 13.20
N GLY A 153 -5.61 18.17 14.43
CA GLY A 153 -4.27 18.68 14.70
C GLY A 153 -4.24 20.19 14.99
N ILE A 154 -3.05 20.68 15.33
CA ILE A 154 -2.73 22.06 15.72
C ILE A 154 -2.71 22.99 14.50
N ASN A 155 -2.05 22.58 13.42
CA ASN A 155 -2.01 23.31 12.15
C ASN A 155 -1.60 22.42 10.98
N HIS A 156 -1.82 22.92 9.77
CA HIS A 156 -1.54 22.24 8.52
C HIS A 156 -0.64 23.15 7.69
N ARG A 157 0.58 22.72 7.38
CA ARG A 157 1.57 23.61 6.77
C ARG A 157 2.37 22.93 5.67
N ILE A 158 2.85 23.75 4.74
CA ILE A 158 3.72 23.31 3.66
C ILE A 158 5.13 23.82 3.91
N CYS A 159 6.07 22.89 4.13
CA CYS A 159 7.47 23.22 4.41
C CYS A 159 8.34 23.03 3.17
N HIS A 160 9.04 24.09 2.79
CA HIS A 160 9.90 24.13 1.60
C HIS A 160 11.38 23.94 1.92
N CYS A 161 11.78 23.67 3.17
CA CYS A 161 13.20 23.56 3.52
C CYS A 161 13.87 22.33 2.88
N ARG A 162 15.18 22.42 2.61
CA ARG A 162 15.93 21.35 1.92
C ARG A 162 15.91 20.01 2.67
N LEU A 163 15.88 20.01 4.00
CA LEU A 163 15.77 18.79 4.80
C LEU A 163 14.41 18.12 4.62
N CYS A 164 13.32 18.88 4.53
CA CYS A 164 11.99 18.34 4.29
C CYS A 164 11.86 17.78 2.87
N GLN A 165 12.45 18.45 1.88
CA GLN A 165 12.51 17.95 0.51
C GLN A 165 13.24 16.60 0.41
N LYS A 166 14.44 16.51 1.00
CA LYS A 166 15.23 15.27 1.01
C LYS A 166 14.52 14.15 1.77
N ALA A 167 13.85 14.47 2.88
CA ALA A 167 13.21 13.47 3.72
C ALA A 167 12.09 12.71 3.02
N ILE A 168 11.39 13.32 2.06
CA ILE A 168 10.26 12.68 1.36
C ILE A 168 10.43 12.59 -0.15
N GLY A 169 11.59 13.00 -0.68
CA GLY A 169 11.86 12.99 -2.12
C GLY A 169 10.99 13.93 -2.96
N ALA A 170 10.38 14.96 -2.36
CA ALA A 170 9.44 15.87 -3.02
C ALA A 170 9.89 17.35 -2.97
N ALA A 171 9.21 18.20 -3.74
CA ALA A 171 9.53 19.64 -3.83
C ALA A 171 9.29 20.42 -2.53
N PHE A 172 8.39 19.92 -1.70
CA PHE A 172 8.04 20.43 -0.38
C PHE A 172 7.40 19.30 0.43
N ASN A 173 7.28 19.49 1.74
CA ASN A 173 6.61 18.54 2.62
C ASN A 173 5.35 19.18 3.23
N ALA A 174 4.18 18.73 2.78
CA ALA A 174 2.88 19.08 3.33
C ALA A 174 2.61 18.25 4.59
N ARG A 175 2.32 18.89 5.72
CA ARG A 175 2.21 18.21 7.02
C ARG A 175 1.09 18.76 7.90
N VAL A 176 0.45 17.85 8.61
CA VAL A 176 -0.37 18.17 9.79
C VAL A 176 0.52 18.10 11.02
N LEU A 177 0.44 19.09 11.91
CA LEU A 177 1.09 19.05 13.22
C LEU A 177 0.05 18.68 14.28
N ALA A 178 0.35 17.74 15.14
CA ALA A 178 -0.48 17.34 16.28
C ALA A 178 0.38 17.25 17.54
N ARG A 179 -0.26 17.17 18.72
CA ARG A 179 0.45 16.78 19.95
C ARG A 179 0.80 15.29 19.86
N ILE A 180 1.93 14.89 20.42
CA ILE A 180 2.34 13.47 20.43
C ILE A 180 1.27 12.60 21.08
N ASP A 181 0.71 13.06 22.20
CA ASP A 181 -0.30 12.31 22.97
C ASP A 181 -1.65 12.20 22.25
N ASP A 182 -1.86 12.99 21.20
CA ASP A 182 -3.07 12.93 20.37
C ASP A 182 -2.89 12.00 19.16
N VAL A 183 -1.76 11.32 18.99
CA VAL A 183 -1.51 10.43 17.85
C VAL A 183 -1.33 8.98 18.33
N ALA A 184 -2.26 8.12 17.93
CA ALA A 184 -2.10 6.68 18.09
C ALA A 184 -1.46 6.08 16.83
N ILE A 185 -0.43 5.25 17.00
CA ILE A 185 0.27 4.57 15.90
C ILE A 185 0.19 3.07 16.12
N GLU A 186 -0.23 2.35 15.09
CA GLU A 186 -0.25 0.89 15.03
C GLU A 186 0.76 0.40 13.98
N GLY A 187 1.44 -0.70 14.30
CA GLY A 187 2.49 -1.27 13.44
C GLY A 187 3.89 -0.72 13.72
N GLU A 188 4.87 -1.30 13.05
CA GLU A 188 6.29 -1.01 13.30
C GLU A 188 6.78 0.18 12.47
N CYS A 189 7.34 1.18 13.15
CA CYS A 189 8.01 2.33 12.54
C CYS A 189 9.51 2.28 12.81
N ALA A 190 10.31 2.56 11.79
CA ALA A 190 11.71 2.90 11.95
C ALA A 190 11.86 4.42 12.13
N TRP A 191 12.80 4.83 13.00
CA TRP A 191 13.06 6.23 13.33
C TRP A 191 14.53 6.57 13.15
N PHE A 192 14.81 7.79 12.69
CA PHE A 192 16.17 8.33 12.66
C PHE A 192 16.19 9.81 13.05
N HIS A 193 17.29 10.25 13.64
CA HIS A 193 17.50 11.66 13.98
C HIS A 193 17.99 12.43 12.76
N SER A 194 17.20 13.41 12.32
CA SER A 194 17.60 14.36 11.28
C SER A 194 18.24 15.63 11.84
N SER A 195 18.16 15.80 13.16
CA SER A 195 18.91 16.77 13.98
C SER A 195 18.86 16.30 15.43
N ALA A 196 19.57 16.99 16.33
CA ALA A 196 19.53 16.69 17.77
C ALA A 196 18.10 16.66 18.34
N ASP A 197 17.19 17.47 17.79
CA ASP A 197 15.84 17.67 18.31
C ASP A 197 14.73 17.30 17.30
N LEU A 198 15.04 16.52 16.25
CA LEU A 198 14.01 16.12 15.28
C LEU A 198 14.25 14.72 14.76
N GLU A 199 13.38 13.81 15.14
CA GLU A 199 13.30 12.45 14.62
C GLU A 199 12.35 12.42 13.40
N ARG A 200 12.59 11.46 12.51
CA ARG A 200 11.74 11.17 11.35
C ARG A 200 11.37 9.70 11.36
N GLY A 201 10.08 9.43 11.22
CA GLY A 201 9.50 8.09 11.26
C GLY A 201 9.02 7.64 9.90
N PHE A 202 9.35 6.41 9.53
CA PHE A 202 8.96 5.81 8.25
C PHE A 202 8.63 4.33 8.42
N CYS A 203 7.89 3.78 7.46
CA CYS A 203 7.62 2.35 7.42
C CYS A 203 8.85 1.59 6.90
N PRO A 204 9.45 0.67 7.67
CA PRO A 204 10.65 -0.07 7.24
C PRO A 204 10.36 -1.02 6.06
N ARG A 205 9.09 -1.37 5.82
CA ARG A 205 8.69 -2.28 4.75
C ARG A 205 8.59 -1.61 3.37
N CYS A 206 7.99 -0.42 3.31
CA CYS A 206 7.74 0.27 2.03
C CYS A 206 8.47 1.61 1.90
N GLY A 207 9.22 2.05 2.92
CA GLY A 207 9.97 3.31 2.91
C GLY A 207 9.10 4.57 3.05
N CYS A 208 7.77 4.43 3.09
CA CYS A 208 6.85 5.58 3.21
C CYS A 208 7.18 6.40 4.47
N THR A 209 7.50 7.67 4.28
CA THR A 209 7.81 8.61 5.36
C THR A 209 6.52 9.19 5.93
N LEU A 210 6.26 8.92 7.21
CA LEU A 210 4.97 9.21 7.84
C LEU A 210 5.06 10.35 8.84
N PHE A 211 6.16 10.39 9.60
CA PHE A 211 6.21 11.18 10.82
C PHE A 211 7.46 12.06 10.90
N SER A 212 7.34 13.17 11.63
CA SER A 212 8.46 13.84 12.27
C SER A 212 8.12 14.11 13.73
N ARG A 213 9.01 13.80 14.68
CA ARG A 213 8.72 13.95 16.11
C ARG A 213 9.74 14.88 16.77
N ARG A 214 9.25 15.84 17.55
CA ARG A 214 10.05 16.74 18.39
C ARG A 214 9.55 16.59 19.83
N ALA A 215 10.17 15.65 20.56
CA ALA A 215 9.77 15.31 21.91
C ALA A 215 9.87 16.50 22.88
N SER A 216 10.90 17.33 22.73
CA SER A 216 11.11 18.55 23.55
C SER A 216 9.95 19.55 23.48
N ALA A 217 9.18 19.53 22.39
CA ALA A 217 8.04 20.40 22.16
C ALA A 217 6.70 19.65 22.21
N GLY A 218 6.68 18.35 22.54
CA GLY A 218 5.45 17.56 22.63
C GLY A 218 4.68 17.41 21.31
N VAL A 219 5.32 17.62 20.15
CA VAL A 219 4.63 17.65 18.84
C VAL A 219 5.13 16.61 17.86
N MET A 220 4.19 16.12 17.04
CA MET A 220 4.41 15.22 15.93
C MET A 220 3.84 15.82 14.64
N GLY A 221 4.60 15.76 13.56
CA GLY A 221 4.14 16.08 12.21
C GLY A 221 3.79 14.82 11.45
N LEU A 222 2.61 14.78 10.81
CA LEU A 222 2.12 13.72 9.95
C LEU A 222 2.25 14.17 8.49
N THR A 223 2.82 13.33 7.62
CA THR A 223 2.90 13.63 6.18
C THR A 223 1.49 13.60 5.57
N ALA A 224 1.04 14.72 4.98
CA ALA A 224 -0.31 14.85 4.47
C ALA A 224 -0.68 13.81 3.38
N GLY A 225 0.29 13.43 2.55
CA GLY A 225 0.09 12.39 1.53
C GLY A 225 -0.10 10.97 2.07
N SER A 226 0.01 10.77 3.39
CA SER A 226 -0.26 9.48 4.04
C SER A 226 -1.62 9.42 4.73
N LEU A 227 -2.43 10.49 4.62
CA LEU A 227 -3.81 10.51 5.11
C LEU A 227 -4.69 9.60 4.24
N ASP A 228 -5.67 8.92 4.85
CA ASP A 228 -6.65 8.14 4.09
C ASP A 228 -7.60 9.03 3.28
N ASP A 229 -7.93 10.21 3.83
CA ASP A 229 -8.67 11.26 3.14
C ASP A 229 -7.79 12.52 3.04
N PRO A 230 -7.02 12.66 1.93
CA PRO A 230 -6.18 13.84 1.70
C PRO A 230 -6.96 15.15 1.58
N SER A 231 -8.28 15.12 1.32
CA SER A 231 -9.09 16.34 1.18
C SER A 231 -9.26 17.10 2.51
N ARG A 232 -9.03 16.41 3.64
CA ARG A 232 -9.01 17.02 4.98
C ARG A 232 -7.76 17.86 5.22
N PHE A 233 -6.71 17.71 4.41
CA PHE A 233 -5.54 18.56 4.52
C PHE A 233 -5.84 19.98 4.01
N ARG A 234 -6.05 20.91 4.95
CA ARG A 234 -6.29 22.34 4.69
C ARG A 234 -5.09 23.20 5.13
N PRO A 235 -4.07 23.41 4.27
CA PRO A 235 -2.89 24.20 4.66
C PRO A 235 -3.27 25.65 4.99
N ASP A 236 -2.63 26.21 6.01
CA ASP A 236 -2.83 27.59 6.44
C ASP A 236 -1.60 28.49 6.20
N MET A 237 -0.45 27.90 5.83
CA MET A 237 0.78 28.64 5.55
C MET A 237 1.84 27.83 4.79
N HIS A 238 2.75 28.58 4.17
CA HIS A 238 4.00 28.08 3.58
C HIS A 238 5.18 28.59 4.42
N ILE A 239 6.08 27.69 4.80
CA ILE A 239 7.28 28.03 5.58
C ILE A 239 8.55 27.62 4.84
N TRP A 240 9.65 28.29 5.15
CA TRP A 240 10.95 28.11 4.50
C TRP A 240 10.93 28.33 2.98
N VAL A 241 10.10 29.26 2.48
CA VAL A 241 9.96 29.50 1.03
C VAL A 241 11.23 30.03 0.38
N SER A 242 12.20 30.51 1.17
CA SER A 242 13.57 30.82 0.71
C SER A 242 14.28 29.62 0.08
N SER A 243 13.90 28.40 0.44
CA SER A 243 14.45 27.13 -0.09
C SER A 243 13.54 26.45 -1.11
N ARG A 244 12.41 27.08 -1.48
CA ARG A 244 11.46 26.55 -2.45
C ARG A 244 12.14 26.27 -3.78
N GLN A 245 11.75 25.17 -4.43
CA GLN A 245 12.26 24.83 -5.75
C GLN A 245 11.90 25.94 -6.77
N PRO A 246 12.84 26.35 -7.65
CA PRO A 246 12.60 27.49 -8.56
C PRO A 246 11.37 27.34 -9.46
N TRP A 247 11.00 26.10 -9.80
CA TRP A 247 9.87 25.77 -10.67
C TRP A 247 8.53 25.64 -9.94
N VAL A 248 8.51 25.63 -8.61
CA VAL A 248 7.25 25.65 -7.85
C VAL A 248 6.69 27.06 -7.91
N VAL A 249 5.40 27.22 -8.17
CA VAL A 249 4.66 28.50 -8.06
C VAL A 249 3.65 28.35 -6.92
N ILE A 250 3.61 29.31 -5.99
CA ILE A 250 2.64 29.34 -4.89
C ILE A 250 1.59 30.40 -5.23
N ALA A 251 0.37 29.98 -5.54
CA ALA A 251 -0.71 30.83 -6.05
C ALA A 251 -2.03 30.69 -5.27
N ASP A 252 -1.99 30.07 -4.09
CA ASP A 252 -3.14 29.83 -3.22
C ASP A 252 -3.52 31.04 -2.33
N GLY A 253 -2.71 32.11 -2.35
CA GLY A 253 -2.92 33.29 -1.52
C GLY A 253 -2.60 33.09 -0.03
N LEU A 254 -2.05 31.95 0.36
CA LEU A 254 -1.70 31.67 1.75
C LEU A 254 -0.45 32.45 2.19
N PRO A 255 -0.32 32.76 3.50
CA PRO A 255 0.90 33.35 4.05
C PRO A 255 2.16 32.57 3.69
N GLN A 256 3.19 33.28 3.20
CA GLN A 256 4.49 32.71 2.84
C GLN A 256 5.59 33.28 3.72
N HIS A 257 6.28 32.40 4.45
CA HIS A 257 7.35 32.78 5.37
C HIS A 257 8.71 32.30 4.87
N PRO A 258 9.73 33.18 4.80
CA PRO A 258 11.06 32.79 4.30
C PRO A 258 11.78 31.78 5.19
N GLY A 259 11.42 31.68 6.48
CA GLY A 259 12.04 30.81 7.47
C GLY A 259 11.02 29.98 8.27
N ALA A 260 11.30 29.77 9.55
CA ALA A 260 10.41 29.11 10.49
C ALA A 260 9.03 29.77 10.53
N PRO A 261 7.96 29.04 10.93
CA PRO A 261 6.66 29.67 11.16
C PRO A 261 6.81 30.80 12.18
N PRO A 262 6.01 31.88 12.05
CA PRO A 262 5.92 32.88 13.11
C PRO A 262 5.56 32.18 14.42
N SER A 263 6.05 32.70 15.55
CA SER A 263 5.83 32.12 16.87
C SER A 263 4.34 32.14 17.23
N ARG A 264 3.59 31.16 16.73
CA ARG A 264 2.41 30.67 17.41
C ARG A 264 2.94 29.76 18.51
N GLY A 265 2.71 30.15 19.75
CA GLY A 265 2.91 29.26 20.90
C GLY A 265 2.23 27.94 20.59
N TYR A 266 3.01 26.86 20.64
CA TYR A 266 2.49 25.51 20.66
C TYR A 266 2.18 25.13 22.10
#